data_AF-A0A8I0GRP7-F1
#
_entry.id   AF-A0A8I0GRP7-F1
#
_cell.length_a   1.000
_cell.length_b   1.000
_cell.length_c   1.000
_cell.angle_alpha   90.00
_cell.angle_beta   90.00
_cell.angle_gamma   90.00
#
_symmetry.space_group_name_H-M   'P 1'
#
loop_
_entity.id
_entity.type
_entity.pdbx_description
1 polymer ?
#
loop_
_entity_poly.entity_id
_entity_poly.type
_entity_poly.pdbx_seq_one_letter_code
_entity_poly.pdbx_strand_id
1 'polypeptide(L)'
;MSATILPFPRPSHHGVVHVMPMDGGGFEIGHESSSGNSWGSFEGPFDTVELATAAAHALNIRQYGGACEVAIWADVLGGAA
;
A
#
# COMPACT_ATOMS: atom_id res chain seq x y z
N MET A 1 24.61 -26.04 7.24
CA MET A 1 23.66 -25.08 7.86
C MET A 1 22.36 -25.20 7.09
N SER A 2 21.26 -25.62 7.75
CA SER A 2 19.95 -25.78 7.10
C SER A 2 19.13 -24.52 7.40
N ALA A 3 18.64 -23.85 6.35
CA ALA A 3 17.74 -22.72 6.47
C ALA A 3 16.31 -23.24 6.37
N THR A 4 15.57 -23.20 7.48
CA THR A 4 14.13 -23.44 7.47
C THR A 4 13.46 -22.19 6.93
N ILE A 5 12.90 -22.29 5.73
CA ILE A 5 11.98 -21.28 5.19
C ILE A 5 10.71 -21.40 6.02
N LEU A 6 10.51 -20.47 6.96
CA LEU A 6 9.22 -20.34 7.63
C LEU A 6 8.18 -20.05 6.54
N PRO A 7 7.03 -20.74 6.52
CA PRO A 7 5.95 -20.36 5.62
C PRO A 7 5.64 -18.90 5.87
N PHE A 8 5.76 -18.07 4.83
CA PHE A 8 5.29 -16.69 4.89
C PHE A 8 3.86 -16.74 5.43
N PRO A 9 3.55 -16.02 6.54
CA PRO A 9 2.18 -15.97 7.03
C PRO A 9 1.30 -15.58 5.84
N ARG A 10 0.29 -16.39 5.57
CA ARG A 10 -0.73 -16.04 4.57
C ARG A 10 -1.23 -14.64 4.93
N PRO A 11 -1.41 -13.71 3.98
CA PRO A 11 -2.00 -12.43 4.29
C PRO A 11 -3.35 -12.72 4.93
N SER A 12 -3.45 -12.50 6.23
CA SER A 12 -4.74 -12.40 6.89
C SER A 12 -5.42 -11.21 6.22
N HIS A 13 -6.71 -11.35 5.89
CA HIS A 13 -7.50 -10.31 5.23
C HIS A 13 -7.57 -9.06 6.14
N HIS A 14 -6.51 -8.25 6.19
CA HIS A 14 -6.40 -7.01 6.95
C HIS A 14 -6.64 -5.79 6.07
N GLY A 15 -7.00 -6.01 4.80
CA GLY A 15 -7.24 -4.97 3.84
C GLY A 15 -6.02 -4.67 2.98
N VAL A 16 -6.08 -3.55 2.27
CA VAL A 16 -5.14 -3.17 1.22
C VAL A 16 -4.66 -1.75 1.49
N VAL A 17 -3.35 -1.54 1.46
CA VAL A 17 -2.77 -0.20 1.39
C VAL A 17 -2.66 0.18 -0.08
N HIS A 18 -3.46 1.14 -0.49
CA HIS A 18 -3.51 1.65 -1.84
C HIS A 18 -2.50 2.78 -2.03
N VAL A 19 -1.86 2.83 -3.19
CA VAL A 19 -1.14 3.98 -3.73
C VAL A 19 -2.00 4.56 -4.85
N MET A 20 -2.39 5.83 -4.71
CA MET A 20 -3.38 6.50 -5.54
C MET A 20 -2.83 7.83 -6.08
N PRO A 21 -3.25 8.27 -7.28
CA PRO A 21 -2.93 9.61 -7.76
C PRO A 21 -3.82 10.64 -7.07
N MET A 22 -3.30 11.84 -6.82
CA MET A 22 -4.09 12.94 -6.27
C MET A 22 -4.56 13.90 -7.36
N ASP A 23 -5.78 14.42 -7.20
CA ASP A 23 -6.27 15.55 -7.98
C ASP A 23 -5.43 16.80 -7.66
N GLY A 24 -4.55 17.19 -8.59
CA GLY A 24 -3.58 18.28 -8.40
C GLY A 24 -2.11 17.86 -8.51
N GLY A 25 -1.85 16.56 -8.70
CA GLY A 25 -0.52 16.00 -8.91
C GLY A 25 0.07 15.37 -7.65
N GLY A 26 1.00 14.45 -7.88
CA GLY A 26 1.56 13.61 -6.81
C GLY A 26 0.67 12.41 -6.48
N PHE A 27 1.03 11.75 -5.39
CA PHE A 27 0.45 10.49 -4.97
C PHE A 27 0.10 10.51 -3.48
N GLU A 28 -0.92 9.77 -3.11
CA GLU A 28 -1.25 9.51 -1.71
C GLU A 28 -1.34 8.02 -1.46
N ILE A 29 -1.28 7.64 -0.18
CA ILE A 29 -1.53 6.29 0.26
C ILE A 29 -2.74 6.26 1.20
N GLY A 30 -3.54 5.20 1.11
CA GLY A 30 -4.69 5.01 2.00
C GLY A 30 -4.91 3.53 2.32
N HIS A 31 -5.29 3.24 3.56
CA HIS A 31 -5.65 1.88 3.96
C HIS A 31 -7.15 1.65 3.74
N GLU A 32 -7.47 0.68 2.91
CA GLU A 32 -8.81 0.11 2.79
C GLU A 32 -8.90 -1.13 3.68
N SER A 33 -9.89 -1.15 4.56
CA SER A 33 -10.21 -2.31 5.39
C SER A 33 -10.55 -3.56 4.56
N SER A 34 -10.48 -4.74 5.17
CA SER A 34 -10.77 -5.99 4.47
C SER A 34 -12.21 -6.20 4.03
N SER A 35 -13.15 -5.40 4.52
CA SER A 35 -14.52 -5.38 4.03
C SER A 35 -14.71 -4.58 2.73
N GLY A 36 -13.66 -3.88 2.25
CA GLY A 36 -13.67 -3.16 0.97
C GLY A 36 -14.61 -1.95 0.93
N ASN A 37 -14.97 -1.42 2.10
CA ASN A 37 -15.98 -0.34 2.22
C ASN A 37 -15.68 0.67 3.31
N SER A 38 -14.54 0.53 4.00
CA SER A 38 -14.11 1.47 5.02
C SER A 38 -12.64 1.81 4.78
N TRP A 39 -12.37 3.11 4.81
CA TRP A 39 -11.07 3.70 4.59
C TRP A 39 -10.55 4.28 5.90
N GLY A 40 -9.27 4.06 6.16
CA GLY A 40 -8.52 4.65 7.26
C GLY A 40 -8.02 6.05 6.93
N SER A 41 -6.90 6.41 7.56
CA SER A 41 -6.18 7.64 7.26
C SER A 41 -5.47 7.58 5.91
N PHE A 42 -5.37 8.73 5.27
CA PHE A 42 -4.59 8.94 4.07
C PHE A 42 -3.29 9.68 4.43
N GLU A 43 -2.17 9.33 3.79
CA GLU A 43 -0.89 10.04 3.91
C GLU A 43 -0.43 10.52 2.52
N GLY A 44 0.01 11.78 2.43
CA GLY A 44 0.43 12.42 1.17
C GLY A 44 0.44 13.96 1.31
N PRO A 45 0.77 14.70 0.24
CA PRO A 45 1.18 14.20 -1.07
C PRO A 45 2.63 13.68 -1.07
N PHE A 46 2.89 12.72 -1.94
CA PHE A 46 4.21 12.23 -2.30
C PHE A 46 4.53 12.62 -3.75
N ASP A 47 5.75 13.07 -3.99
CA ASP A 47 6.14 13.62 -5.29
C ASP A 47 6.30 12.55 -6.38
N THR A 48 6.63 11.31 -6.01
CA THR A 48 6.85 10.22 -6.96
C THR A 48 6.18 8.92 -6.53
N VAL A 49 5.92 8.04 -7.50
CA VAL A 49 5.33 6.71 -7.27
C VAL A 49 6.22 5.86 -6.38
N GLU A 50 7.53 5.94 -6.55
CA GLU A 50 8.51 5.18 -5.75
C GLU A 50 8.45 5.59 -4.29
N LEU A 51 8.34 6.90 -4.02
CA LEU A 51 8.27 7.41 -2.66
C LEU A 51 6.95 7.03 -2.00
N ALA A 52 5.83 7.12 -2.73
CA ALA A 52 4.53 6.67 -2.26
C ALA A 52 4.49 5.15 -2.00
N THR A 53 5.11 4.35 -2.87
CA THR A 53 5.20 2.89 -2.72
C THR A 53 6.05 2.53 -1.50
N ALA A 54 7.19 3.19 -1.30
CA ALA A 54 8.01 3.01 -0.11
C ALA A 54 7.23 3.40 1.17
N ALA A 55 6.48 4.50 1.14
CA ALA A 55 5.64 4.94 2.24
C ALA A 55 4.50 3.94 2.53
N ALA A 56 3.87 3.35 1.50
CA ALA A 56 2.85 2.32 1.65
C ALA A 56 3.39 1.06 2.35
N HIS A 57 4.57 0.58 1.95
CA HIS A 57 5.22 -0.53 2.64
C HIS A 57 5.61 -0.17 4.08
N ALA A 58 6.11 1.04 4.32
CA ALA A 58 6.44 1.50 5.66
C ALA A 58 5.19 1.64 6.54
N LEU A 59 4.06 2.09 5.99
CA LEU A 59 2.78 2.15 6.69
C LEU A 59 2.29 0.74 7.05
N ASN A 60 2.34 -0.18 6.09
CA ASN A 60 1.98 -1.58 6.31
C ASN A 60 2.77 -2.21 7.45
N ILE A 61 4.09 -2.02 7.48
CA ILE A 61 4.94 -2.55 8.56
C ILE A 61 4.63 -1.87 9.90
N ARG A 62 4.55 -0.54 9.94
CA ARG A 62 4.43 0.24 11.19
C ARG A 62 3.07 0.12 11.86
N GLN A 63 1.97 0.12 11.09
CA GLN A 63 0.60 0.11 11.63
C GLN A 63 -0.05 -1.27 11.57
N TYR A 64 0.20 -2.05 10.52
CA TYR A 64 -0.54 -3.28 10.25
C TYR A 64 0.32 -4.55 10.39
N GLY A 65 1.55 -4.41 10.91
CA GLY A 65 2.46 -5.54 11.13
C GLY A 65 2.91 -6.25 9.85
N GLY A 66 2.81 -5.58 8.69
CA GLY A 66 3.12 -6.16 7.39
C GLY A 66 2.05 -7.11 6.85
N ALA A 67 0.84 -7.09 7.42
CA ALA A 67 -0.21 -8.06 7.09
C ALA A 67 -1.18 -7.60 5.98
N CYS A 68 -1.11 -6.34 5.54
CA CYS A 68 -1.90 -5.84 4.42
C CYS A 68 -1.23 -6.14 3.07
N GLU A 69 -2.04 -6.23 2.01
CA GLU A 69 -1.52 -6.15 0.65
C GLU A 69 -1.19 -4.69 0.31
N VAL A 70 -0.27 -4.46 -0.62
CA VAL A 70 0.02 -3.13 -1.17
C VAL A 70 -0.39 -3.14 -2.64
N ALA A 71 -1.32 -2.26 -3.00
CA ALA A 71 -1.84 -2.14 -4.36
C ALA A 71 -1.53 -0.76 -4.92
N ILE A 72 -1.05 -0.72 -6.17
CA ILE A 72 -0.82 0.53 -6.90
C ILE A 72 -1.92 0.64 -7.95
N TRP A 73 -2.64 1.76 -7.96
CA TRP A 73 -3.71 1.97 -8.93
C TRP A 73 -3.16 1.99 -10.36
N ALA A 74 -3.92 1.46 -11.31
CA ALA A 74 -3.47 1.37 -12.70
C ALA A 74 -3.09 2.75 -13.28
N ASP A 75 -3.85 3.79 -12.93
CA ASP A 75 -3.59 5.18 -13.34
C ASP A 75 -2.28 5.74 -12.78
N VAL A 76 -1.73 5.16 -11.70
CA VAL A 76 -0.42 5.54 -11.14
C VAL A 76 0.72 5.00 -12.01
N LEU A 77 0.53 3.82 -12.62
CA LEU A 77 1.53 3.19 -13.50
C LEU A 77 1.40 3.70 -14.96
N GLY A 78 0.27 4.33 -15.29
CA GLY A 78 -0.07 4.83 -16.62
C GLY A 78 0.29 6.29 -16.83
N GLY A 79 1.58 6.62 -16.91
CA GLY A 79 2.02 7.81 -17.62
C GLY A 79 1.89 7.64 -19.14
N ALA A 80 0.67 7.47 -19.68
CA ALA A 80 0.39 7.51 -21.12
C ALA A 80 -1.13 7.48 -21.42
N ALA A 81 -1.68 8.64 -21.73
CA ALA A 81 -2.72 8.81 -22.74
C ALA A 81 -2.25 9.90 -23.71
#